data_AF-A0A950FLY1-F1
#
_entry.id   AF-A0A950FLY1-F1
#
_cell.length_a   1.000
_cell.length_b   1.000
_cell.length_c   1.000
_cell.angle_alpha   90.00
_cell.angle_beta   90.00
_cell.angle_gamma   90.00
#
_symmetry.space_group_name_H-M   'P 1'
#
loop_
_entity.id
_entity.type
_entity.pdbx_description
1 polymer ?
#
loop_
_entity_poly.entity_id
_entity_poly.type
_entity_poly.pdbx_seq_one_letter_code
_entity_poly.pdbx_strand_id
1 'polypeptide(L)'
;MIPPVPAGGSRIWLYRNEGPSESHQTPYFRLNGQPAGISEPNAALYRDVPPGHYAVSVDSYGLPYPNQFASFDIGAGQEIFIKVVSMRERVGGDIGFGSRTIFYTWLIPDAAARPEVSAIPFYGSS
;
A
#
# COMPACT_ATOMS: atom_id res chain seq x y z
N MET A 1 -13.05 -8.61 14.36
CA MET A 1 -12.66 -9.94 13.85
C MET A 1 -12.53 -9.82 12.34
N ILE A 2 -11.45 -10.32 11.76
CA ILE A 2 -11.24 -10.32 10.30
C ILE A 2 -11.87 -11.62 9.76
N PRO A 3 -12.80 -11.56 8.79
CA PRO A 3 -13.41 -12.77 8.23
C PRO A 3 -12.39 -13.59 7.43
N PRO A 4 -12.61 -14.90 7.24
CA PRO A 4 -11.78 -15.70 6.34
C PRO A 4 -11.82 -15.16 4.91
N VAL A 5 -10.82 -15.51 4.10
CA VAL A 5 -10.83 -15.21 2.67
C VAL A 5 -12.02 -15.94 2.01
N PRO A 6 -12.83 -15.29 1.17
CA PRO A 6 -13.95 -15.94 0.49
C PRO A 6 -13.51 -17.15 -0.33
N ALA A 7 -14.34 -18.19 -0.37
CA ALA A 7 -14.04 -19.40 -1.14
C ALA A 7 -13.84 -19.07 -2.63
N GLY A 8 -12.72 -19.50 -3.19
CA GLY A 8 -12.34 -19.20 -4.59
C GLY A 8 -11.79 -17.79 -4.82
N GLY A 9 -11.81 -16.91 -3.82
CA GLY A 9 -11.19 -15.59 -3.85
C GLY A 9 -9.80 -15.58 -3.22
N SER A 10 -9.19 -14.41 -3.22
CA SER A 10 -7.89 -14.10 -2.64
C SER A 10 -8.00 -12.77 -1.88
N ARG A 11 -7.01 -12.44 -1.04
CA ARG A 11 -7.01 -11.18 -0.29
C ARG A 11 -5.72 -10.40 -0.49
N ILE A 12 -5.87 -9.10 -0.71
CA ILE A 12 -4.74 -8.16 -0.72
C ILE A 12 -4.88 -7.24 0.49
N TRP A 13 -3.93 -7.33 1.41
CA TRP A 13 -3.75 -6.39 2.51
C TRP A 13 -2.97 -5.18 2.04
N LEU A 14 -3.51 -4.00 2.30
CA LEU A 14 -2.90 -2.72 1.98
C LEU A 14 -2.71 -1.98 3.30
N TYR A 15 -1.46 -1.65 3.63
CA TYR A 15 -1.18 -1.06 4.93
C TYR A 15 -0.01 -0.10 4.91
N ARG A 16 0.03 0.75 5.93
CA ARG A 16 1.11 1.69 6.17
C ARG A 16 1.34 1.84 7.66
N ASN A 17 2.58 1.71 8.10
CA ASN A 17 2.97 1.98 9.48
C ASN A 17 3.31 3.46 9.67
N GLU A 18 3.30 3.90 10.92
CA GLU A 18 3.91 5.18 11.29
C GLU A 18 5.45 5.08 11.31
N GLY A 19 6.12 6.19 11.05
CA GLY A 19 7.58 6.29 11.18
C GLY A 19 8.03 7.74 11.16
N PRO A 20 9.20 8.08 11.73
CA PRO A 20 9.67 9.46 11.83
C PRO A 20 9.90 10.14 10.47
N SER A 21 10.11 9.32 9.43
CA SER A 21 10.31 9.79 8.05
C SER A 21 9.06 9.66 7.17
N GLU A 22 7.98 9.07 7.69
CA GLU A 22 6.76 8.84 6.92
C GLU A 22 5.96 10.12 6.71
N SER A 23 5.25 10.19 5.58
CA SER A 23 4.37 11.30 5.23
C SER A 23 3.00 11.17 5.90
N HIS A 24 2.38 12.29 6.30
CA HIS A 24 1.01 12.31 6.83
C HIS A 24 -0.04 12.46 5.72
N GLN A 25 0.37 12.52 4.46
CA GLN A 25 -0.56 12.57 3.33
C GLN A 25 -1.36 11.28 3.19
N THR A 26 -2.59 11.37 2.70
CA THR A 26 -3.56 10.26 2.58
C THR A 26 -3.93 9.98 1.11
N PRO A 27 -2.97 9.54 0.26
CA PRO A 27 -3.23 9.27 -1.15
C PRO A 27 -4.11 8.02 -1.35
N TYR A 28 -4.71 7.84 -2.53
CA TYR A 28 -5.42 6.60 -2.82
C TYR A 28 -4.47 5.44 -3.12
N PHE A 29 -4.78 4.28 -2.55
CA PHE A 29 -4.35 3.00 -3.10
C PHE A 29 -5.07 2.76 -4.43
N ARG A 30 -4.36 2.17 -5.39
CA ARG A 30 -4.94 1.71 -6.65
C ARG A 30 -4.57 0.27 -6.93
N LEU A 31 -5.60 -0.54 -7.21
CA LEU A 31 -5.45 -1.90 -7.75
C LEU A 31 -5.76 -1.84 -9.24
N ASN A 32 -4.79 -2.20 -10.09
CA ASN A 32 -4.91 -2.14 -11.55
C ASN A 32 -5.40 -0.77 -12.05
N GLY A 33 -4.93 0.31 -11.41
CA GLY A 33 -5.30 1.70 -11.72
C GLY A 33 -6.61 2.20 -11.11
N GLN A 34 -7.44 1.32 -10.55
CA GLN A 34 -8.72 1.69 -9.92
C GLN A 34 -8.56 1.98 -8.43
N PRO A 35 -9.19 3.03 -7.88
CA PRO A 35 -9.14 3.33 -6.45
C PRO A 35 -9.59 2.13 -5.60
N ALA A 36 -8.76 1.76 -4.64
CA ALA A 36 -8.95 0.61 -3.76
C ALA A 36 -8.97 1.00 -2.28
N GLY A 37 -8.99 2.29 -1.94
CA GLY A 37 -9.01 2.79 -0.57
C GLY A 37 -7.99 3.90 -0.36
N ILE A 38 -7.92 4.42 0.86
CA ILE A 38 -7.01 5.51 1.22
C ILE A 38 -5.76 4.93 1.90
N SER A 39 -4.59 5.48 1.65
CA SER A 39 -3.37 5.13 2.40
C SER A 39 -3.32 5.99 3.66
N GLU A 40 -4.09 5.60 4.67
CA GLU A 40 -4.08 6.27 5.97
C GLU A 40 -2.73 6.04 6.69
N PRO A 41 -2.19 7.03 7.43
CA PRO A 41 -1.03 6.81 8.27
C PRO A 41 -1.38 5.79 9.36
N ASN A 42 -0.46 4.86 9.63
CA ASN A 42 -0.60 3.89 10.70
C ASN A 42 -1.90 3.07 10.66
N ALA A 43 -2.29 2.57 9.49
CA ALA A 43 -3.54 1.84 9.34
C ALA A 43 -3.47 0.75 8.25
N ALA A 44 -4.42 -0.19 8.33
CA ALA A 44 -4.57 -1.28 7.37
C ALA A 44 -6.00 -1.39 6.86
N LEU A 45 -6.11 -1.84 5.60
CA LEU A 45 -7.36 -2.27 4.96
C LEU A 45 -7.08 -3.53 4.13
N TYR A 46 -8.13 -4.24 3.72
CA TYR A 46 -7.99 -5.31 2.74
C TYR A 46 -9.03 -5.23 1.62
N ARG A 47 -8.70 -5.87 0.49
CA ARG A 47 -9.64 -6.15 -0.60
C ARG A 47 -9.65 -7.63 -0.92
N ASP A 48 -10.85 -8.19 -0.92
CA ASP A 48 -11.07 -9.53 -1.46
C ASP A 48 -11.20 -9.43 -2.99
N VAL A 49 -10.41 -10.22 -3.70
CA VAL A 49 -10.25 -10.14 -5.16
C VAL A 49 -10.23 -11.53 -5.79
N PRO A 50 -10.59 -11.69 -7.08
CA PRO A 50 -10.37 -12.95 -7.77
C PRO A 50 -8.87 -13.24 -7.93
N PRO A 51 -8.48 -14.51 -8.13
CA PRO A 51 -7.11 -14.86 -8.50
C PRO A 51 -6.69 -14.21 -9.82
N GLY A 52 -5.43 -13.81 -9.93
CA GLY A 52 -4.90 -13.20 -11.14
C GLY A 52 -3.66 -12.33 -10.91
N HIS A 53 -3.33 -11.54 -11.92
CA HIS A 53 -2.23 -10.58 -11.87
C HIS A 53 -2.72 -9.22 -11.37
N TYR A 54 -2.01 -8.66 -10.39
CA TYR A 54 -2.33 -7.36 -9.81
C TYR A 54 -1.12 -6.44 -9.81
N ALA A 55 -1.35 -5.19 -10.21
CA ALA A 55 -0.45 -4.07 -9.98
C ALA A 55 -1.05 -3.17 -8.88
N VAL A 56 -0.26 -2.88 -7.85
CA VAL A 56 -0.65 -2.04 -6.72
C VAL A 56 0.17 -0.78 -6.75
N SER A 57 -0.51 0.36 -6.89
CA SER A 57 0.11 1.68 -6.88
C SER A 57 -0.53 2.58 -5.84
N VAL A 58 0.13 3.70 -5.57
CA VAL A 58 -0.37 4.77 -4.71
C VAL A 58 -0.22 6.07 -5.46
N ASP A 59 -1.23 6.93 -5.38
CA ASP A 59 -1.14 8.28 -5.96
C ASP A 59 0.09 8.99 -5.38
N SER A 60 1.08 9.22 -6.25
CA SER A 60 2.40 9.70 -5.88
C SER A 60 2.75 10.91 -6.73
N TYR A 61 3.58 11.80 -6.18
CA TYR A 61 4.03 12.96 -6.94
C TYR A 61 4.98 12.57 -8.07
N GLY A 62 4.81 13.17 -9.25
CA GLY A 62 5.76 13.10 -10.35
C GLY A 62 5.57 11.90 -11.27
N LEU A 63 6.55 11.68 -12.16
CA LEU A 63 6.60 10.47 -12.98
C LEU A 63 7.05 9.28 -12.11
N PRO A 64 6.48 8.09 -12.31
CA PRO A 64 6.89 6.92 -11.54
C PRO A 64 8.36 6.57 -11.76
N TYR A 65 9.06 6.23 -10.67
CA TYR A 65 10.38 5.60 -10.74
C TYR A 65 10.26 4.17 -11.28
N PRO A 66 11.32 3.64 -11.92
CA PRO A 66 11.38 2.22 -12.23
C PRO A 66 11.14 1.36 -10.98
N ASN A 67 10.27 0.36 -11.10
CA ASN A 67 9.92 -0.57 -10.01
C ASN A 67 9.39 0.10 -8.73
N GLN A 68 8.80 1.29 -8.84
CA GLN A 68 8.20 1.98 -7.70
C GLN A 68 7.01 1.22 -7.09
N PHE A 69 6.28 0.50 -7.95
CA PHE A 69 5.02 -0.14 -7.62
C PHE A 69 5.11 -1.65 -7.75
N ALA A 70 4.42 -2.36 -6.86
CA ALA A 70 4.45 -3.81 -6.77
C ALA A 70 3.51 -4.40 -7.81
N SER A 71 3.97 -5.45 -8.47
CA SER A 71 3.18 -6.30 -9.35
C SER A 71 3.41 -7.76 -9.00
N PHE A 72 2.34 -8.55 -8.92
CA PHE A 72 2.41 -9.95 -8.50
C PHE A 72 1.22 -10.75 -9.01
N ASP A 73 1.37 -12.07 -9.03
CA ASP A 73 0.28 -13.02 -9.23
C ASP A 73 -0.23 -13.51 -7.88
N ILE A 74 -1.55 -13.67 -7.75
CA ILE A 74 -2.21 -14.21 -6.55
C ILE A 74 -3.17 -15.34 -6.95
N GLY A 75 -3.05 -16.48 -6.26
CA GLY A 75 -3.91 -17.65 -6.41
C GLY A 75 -5.07 -17.67 -5.43
N ALA A 76 -6.07 -18.53 -5.67
CA ALA A 76 -7.22 -18.70 -4.78
C ALA A 76 -6.77 -19.12 -3.36
N GLY A 77 -7.41 -18.53 -2.35
CA GLY A 77 -7.11 -18.75 -0.92
C GLY A 77 -5.84 -18.05 -0.42
N GLN A 78 -5.07 -17.39 -1.30
CA GLN A 78 -3.85 -16.69 -0.90
C GLN A 78 -4.15 -15.30 -0.34
N GLU A 79 -3.26 -14.86 0.54
CA GLU A 79 -3.19 -13.50 1.03
C GLU A 79 -1.86 -12.88 0.60
N ILE A 80 -1.90 -11.65 0.09
CA ILE A 80 -0.71 -10.85 -0.23
C ILE A 80 -0.71 -9.59 0.63
N PHE A 81 0.46 -9.18 1.09
CA PHE A 81 0.63 -8.01 1.95
C PHE A 81 1.46 -6.95 1.24
N ILE A 82 0.88 -5.76 1.10
CA ILE A 82 1.50 -4.60 0.48
C ILE A 82 1.67 -3.49 1.49
N LYS A 83 2.92 -3.17 1.77
CA LYS A 83 3.30 -2.03 2.59
C LYS A 83 3.52 -0.81 1.73
N VAL A 84 3.00 0.32 2.17
CA VAL A 84 3.37 1.63 1.61
C VAL A 84 4.44 2.24 2.46
N VAL A 85 5.50 2.69 1.79
CA VAL A 85 6.55 3.52 2.39
C VAL A 85 6.64 4.82 1.62
N SER A 86 7.08 5.87 2.29
CA SER A 86 7.24 7.18 1.66
C SER A 86 8.67 7.68 1.71
N MET A 87 9.06 8.38 0.65
CA MET A 87 10.31 9.12 0.56
C MET A 87 9.98 10.59 0.41
N ARG A 88 10.55 11.42 1.28
CA ARG A 88 10.51 12.88 1.11
C ARG A 88 11.70 13.31 0.25
N GLU A 89 11.41 13.80 -0.94
CA GLU A 89 12.38 14.44 -1.79
C GLU A 89 12.39 15.95 -1.50
N ARG A 90 13.57 16.52 -1.33
CA ARG A 90 13.74 17.97 -1.26
C ARG A 90 13.85 18.50 -2.68
N VAL A 91 13.01 19.47 -3.03
CA VAL A 91 12.96 20.08 -4.36
C VAL A 91 13.05 21.59 -4.23
N GLY A 92 13.92 22.22 -5.00
CA GLY A 92 14.13 23.66 -4.93
C GLY A 92 15.48 24.09 -5.51
N GLY A 93 15.61 25.38 -5.76
CA GLY A 93 16.83 26.04 -6.24
C GLY A 93 17.13 27.29 -5.41
N ASP A 94 17.95 28.20 -5.92
CA ASP A 94 18.54 29.33 -5.16
C ASP A 94 17.53 30.28 -4.46
N ILE A 95 16.26 30.23 -4.83
CA ILE A 95 15.17 31.10 -4.34
C ILE A 95 14.15 30.39 -3.44
N GLY A 96 14.36 29.11 -3.09
CA GLY A 96 13.53 28.43 -2.08
C GLY A 96 13.54 26.89 -2.17
N PHE A 97 13.12 26.24 -1.08
CA PHE A 97 13.00 24.78 -0.98
C PHE A 97 11.58 24.36 -0.61
N GLY A 98 11.03 23.41 -1.35
CA GLY A 98 9.85 22.62 -1.02
C GLY A 98 10.20 21.15 -0.78
N SER A 99 9.19 20.34 -0.45
CA SER A 99 9.33 18.89 -0.36
C SER A 99 8.19 18.21 -1.11
N ARG A 100 8.52 17.12 -1.81
CA ARG A 100 7.58 16.21 -2.46
C ARG A 100 7.59 14.88 -1.73
N THR A 101 6.43 14.26 -1.58
CA THR A 101 6.35 12.88 -1.10
C THR A 101 6.20 11.96 -2.30
N ILE A 102 7.07 10.97 -2.37
CA ILE A 102 7.00 9.87 -3.32
C ILE A 102 6.63 8.61 -2.53
N PHE A 103 5.67 7.86 -3.03
CA PHE A 103 5.19 6.63 -2.38
C PHE A 103 5.64 5.39 -3.13
N TYR A 104 6.07 4.37 -2.40
CA TYR A 104 6.42 3.05 -2.95
C TYR A 104 5.51 2.01 -2.33
N THR A 105 5.24 0.94 -3.08
CA THR A 105 4.53 -0.23 -2.57
C THR A 105 5.46 -1.42 -2.57
N TRP A 106 5.63 -2.06 -1.42
CA TRP A 106 6.52 -3.20 -1.24
C TRP A 106 5.72 -4.45 -0.93
N LEU A 107 6.07 -5.55 -1.60
CA LEU A 107 5.56 -6.88 -1.27
C LEU A 107 6.27 -7.37 0.00
N ILE A 108 5.52 -7.58 1.07
CA ILE A 108 6.07 -8.03 2.34
C ILE A 108 5.71 -9.50 2.57
N PRO A 109 6.68 -10.37 2.93
CA PRO A 109 6.41 -11.76 3.30
C PRO A 109 5.39 -11.85 4.45
N ASP A 110 4.52 -12.86 4.40
CA ASP A 110 3.41 -13.01 5.35
C ASP A 110 3.87 -13.02 6.82
N ALA A 111 4.96 -13.74 7.12
CA ALA A 111 5.52 -13.86 8.46
C ALA A 111 5.99 -12.51 9.03
N ALA A 112 6.42 -11.59 8.17
CA ALA A 112 6.83 -10.24 8.56
C ALA A 112 5.64 -9.26 8.59
N ALA A 113 4.69 -9.39 7.67
CA ALA A 113 3.56 -8.47 7.56
C ALA A 113 2.50 -8.68 8.65
N ARG A 114 2.21 -9.92 9.03
CA ARG A 114 1.17 -10.24 10.03
C ARG A 114 1.36 -9.51 11.37
N PRO A 115 2.55 -9.49 12.01
CA PRO A 115 2.74 -8.73 13.24
C PRO A 115 2.55 -7.22 13.02
N GLU A 116 3.04 -6.66 11.90
CA GLU A 116 2.88 -5.23 11.58
C GLU A 116 1.40 -4.84 11.42
N VAL A 117 0.62 -5.61 10.66
CA VAL A 117 -0.81 -5.37 10.44
C VAL A 117 -1.61 -5.56 11.73
N SER A 118 -1.24 -6.52 12.57
CA SER A 118 -1.92 -6.75 13.85
C SER A 118 -1.71 -5.63 14.87
N ALA A 119 -0.63 -4.86 14.72
CA ALA A 119 -0.25 -3.79 15.63
C ALA A 119 -0.90 -2.44 15.28
N ILE A 120 -1.63 -2.33 14.17
CA ILE A 120 -2.17 -1.07 13.67
C ILE A 120 -3.69 -1.11 13.49
N PRO A 121 -4.38 0.03 13.62
CA PRO A 121 -5.81 0.14 13.36
C PRO A 121 -6.23 -0.45 12.00
N PHE A 122 -7.27 -1.28 12.04
CA PHE A 122 -7.98 -1.75 10.86
C PHE A 122 -9.21 -0.86 10.63
N TYR A 123 -9.38 -0.34 9.41
CA TYR A 123 -10.41 0.67 9.16
C TYR A 123 -11.29 0.43 7.93
N GLY A 124 -11.02 -0.61 7.13
CA GLY A 124 -11.84 -0.87 5.94
C GLY A 124 -11.66 -2.26 5.33
N SER A 125 -12.77 -2.80 4.84
CA SER A 125 -12.83 -4.03 4.03
C SER A 125 -13.80 -3.83 2.86
N SER A 126 -13.52 -4.45 1.73
CA SER A 126 -14.58 -4.87 0.78
C SER A 126 -14.22 -6.15 0.05
#